data_AF-A0AA85JV73-F1
#
_entry.id   AF-A0AA85JV73-F1
#
_cell.length_a   1.000
_cell.length_b   1.000
_cell.length_c   1.000
_cell.angle_alpha   90.00
_cell.angle_beta   90.00
_cell.angle_gamma   90.00
#
_symmetry.space_group_name_H-M   'P 1'
#
loop_
_entity.id
_entity.type
_entity.pdbx_description
1 polymer ?
#
loop_
_entity_poly.entity_id
_entity_poly.type
_entity_poly.pdbx_seq_one_letter_code
_entity_poly.pdbx_strand_id
1 'polypeptide(L)'
;MLSQQEKNASNSQYYFQHIIIHVNLSESTMTGSLVCQLYVNETHSGAKQKLHYSMTSVEQSQTRSLFTLNEYTGELRVSGLLDFETVKKHYLLIAVRYSSLRSYTSYATIYINILDVNEYAPQFFGLYIPSKLESHHINVLDNDLEFQNLGTFTFYISGLNPVNSSVGCVTAYDPDSDENGKIVYSIVKGDTSDFFAIEPLNGCIILAKSLLPNYAYSTTG
;
A
#
# COMPACT_ATOMS: atom_id res chain seq x y z
N MET A 1 6.57 3.46 -79.34
CA MET A 1 6.17 2.20 -78.68
C MET A 1 6.89 2.10 -77.34
N LEU A 2 6.11 1.82 -76.30
CA LEU A 2 6.45 1.15 -75.05
C LEU A 2 7.47 1.78 -74.10
N SER A 3 6.89 2.52 -73.15
CA SER A 3 7.22 2.54 -71.72
C SER A 3 7.66 1.20 -71.15
N GLN A 4 8.58 1.22 -70.17
CA GLN A 4 8.47 0.39 -68.97
C GLN A 4 9.16 1.07 -67.79
N GLN A 5 8.34 1.39 -66.77
CA GLN A 5 8.72 1.58 -65.39
C GLN A 5 9.07 0.23 -64.78
N GLU A 6 10.04 0.18 -63.87
CA GLU A 6 10.19 -0.80 -62.78
C GLU A 6 11.40 -0.34 -61.94
N LYS A 7 11.42 -0.27 -60.60
CA LYS A 7 10.46 -0.59 -59.55
C LYS A 7 11.02 0.10 -58.29
N ASN A 8 10.44 1.23 -57.88
CA ASN A 8 10.78 1.84 -56.59
C ASN A 8 10.28 0.91 -55.48
N ALA A 9 11.18 0.13 -54.90
CA ALA A 9 10.92 -0.57 -53.65
C ALA A 9 10.65 0.49 -52.58
N SER A 10 9.38 0.64 -52.19
CA SER A 10 8.95 1.48 -51.08
C SER A 10 9.60 0.99 -49.81
N ASN A 11 10.67 1.67 -49.40
CA ASN A 11 11.32 1.50 -48.11
C ASN A 11 10.41 2.05 -47.01
N SER A 12 9.37 1.30 -46.64
CA SER A 12 8.57 1.59 -45.45
C SER A 12 9.36 1.14 -44.23
N GLN A 13 10.31 1.99 -43.80
CA GLN A 13 11.00 1.82 -42.54
C GLN A 13 9.97 1.95 -41.42
N TYR A 14 9.51 0.80 -40.89
CA TYR A 14 8.63 0.74 -39.74
C TYR A 14 9.35 1.43 -38.56
N TYR A 15 8.90 2.63 -38.19
CA TYR A 15 9.42 3.31 -37.01
C TYR A 15 8.98 2.53 -35.76
N PHE A 16 9.95 2.01 -35.01
CA PHE A 16 9.69 1.38 -33.72
C PHE A 16 9.26 2.47 -32.73
N GLN A 17 7.96 2.60 -32.52
CA GLN A 17 7.46 3.47 -31.46
C GLN A 17 7.49 2.70 -30.14
N HIS A 18 8.24 3.21 -29.16
CA HIS A 18 8.14 2.80 -27.76
C HIS A 18 7.30 3.84 -27.03
N ILE A 19 6.18 3.42 -26.42
CA ILE A 19 5.35 4.31 -25.60
C ILE A 19 5.36 3.89 -24.14
N ILE A 20 5.14 4.86 -23.27
CA ILE A 20 5.03 4.66 -21.83
C ILE A 20 3.61 5.05 -21.40
N ILE A 21 2.94 4.16 -20.67
CA ILE A 21 1.58 4.35 -20.18
C ILE A 21 1.61 4.23 -18.66
N HIS A 22 1.04 5.22 -17.97
CA HIS A 22 0.84 5.19 -16.52
C HIS A 22 -0.64 5.00 -16.21
N VAL A 23 -0.93 4.05 -15.33
CA VAL A 23 -2.30 3.74 -14.89
C VAL A 23 -2.31 3.64 -13.37
N ASN A 24 -3.32 4.23 -12.74
CA ASN A 24 -3.58 4.05 -11.32
C ASN A 24 -4.80 3.16 -11.17
N LEU A 25 -4.70 2.12 -10.34
CA LEU A 25 -5.80 1.22 -10.00
C LEU A 25 -5.94 1.15 -8.48
N SER A 26 -7.16 1.18 -7.96
CA SER A 26 -7.38 0.84 -6.55
C SER A 26 -7.18 -0.66 -6.35
N GLU A 27 -6.67 -1.08 -5.20
CA GLU A 27 -6.59 -2.52 -4.89
C GLU A 27 -7.96 -3.20 -4.83
N SER A 28 -9.01 -2.44 -4.48
CA SER A 28 -10.41 -2.87 -4.54
C SER A 28 -10.96 -3.07 -5.97
N THR A 29 -10.13 -2.87 -7.01
CA THR A 29 -10.56 -3.05 -8.41
C THR A 29 -10.94 -4.52 -8.66
N MET A 30 -12.18 -4.74 -9.06
CA MET A 30 -12.70 -6.08 -9.32
C MET A 30 -11.97 -6.78 -10.48
N THR A 31 -11.79 -8.09 -10.33
CA THR A 31 -11.36 -8.99 -11.41
C THR A 31 -12.25 -8.83 -12.65
N GLY A 32 -11.63 -8.76 -13.83
CA GLY A 32 -12.29 -8.54 -15.11
C GLY A 32 -12.32 -7.07 -15.55
N SER A 33 -12.01 -6.13 -14.66
CA SER A 33 -11.97 -4.69 -14.97
C SER A 33 -10.94 -4.38 -16.06
N LEU A 34 -11.31 -3.47 -16.97
CA LEU A 34 -10.41 -2.99 -18.03
C LEU A 34 -9.38 -2.03 -17.43
N VAL A 35 -8.10 -2.33 -17.63
CA VAL A 35 -6.98 -1.44 -17.26
C VAL A 35 -6.75 -0.42 -18.36
N CYS A 36 -6.52 -0.90 -19.57
CA CYS A 36 -6.40 -0.08 -20.78
C CYS A 36 -6.59 -0.95 -22.03
N GLN A 37 -6.68 -0.31 -23.19
CA GLN A 37 -6.69 -1.00 -24.48
C GLN A 37 -5.61 -0.41 -25.38
N LEU A 38 -4.73 -1.28 -25.90
CA LEU A 38 -3.69 -0.90 -26.84
C LEU A 38 -4.20 -1.01 -28.28
N TYR A 39 -3.90 0.00 -29.10
CA TYR A 39 -4.21 0.00 -30.52
C TYR A 39 -3.08 0.61 -31.34
N VAL A 40 -2.96 0.19 -32.60
CA VAL A 40 -2.04 0.76 -33.57
C VAL A 40 -2.83 1.70 -34.47
N ASN A 41 -2.36 2.94 -34.62
CA ASN A 41 -2.99 3.91 -35.51
C ASN A 41 -2.49 3.72 -36.96
N GLU A 42 -3.30 3.10 -37.81
CA GLU A 42 -2.98 2.91 -39.23
C GLU A 42 -3.43 4.14 -40.05
N THR A 43 -2.50 5.03 -40.40
CA THR A 43 -2.81 6.32 -41.06
C THR A 43 -3.01 6.23 -42.58
N HIS A 44 -2.88 5.06 -43.20
CA HIS A 44 -2.96 4.91 -44.66
C HIS A 44 -4.03 3.87 -45.05
N SER A 45 -5.04 4.36 -45.76
CA SER A 45 -6.22 3.69 -46.32
C SER A 45 -5.94 2.29 -46.89
N GLY A 46 -6.12 1.26 -46.07
CA GLY A 46 -6.16 -0.15 -46.44
C GLY A 46 -7.00 -0.95 -45.44
N ALA A 47 -7.28 -2.22 -45.76
CA ALA A 47 -7.96 -3.13 -44.84
C ALA A 47 -7.17 -3.26 -43.52
N LYS A 48 -7.84 -3.14 -42.37
CA LYS A 48 -7.22 -3.31 -41.05
C LYS A 48 -6.46 -4.63 -40.99
N GLN A 49 -5.15 -4.57 -40.79
CA GLN A 49 -4.36 -5.78 -40.66
C GLN A 49 -4.66 -6.43 -39.30
N LYS A 50 -4.69 -7.77 -39.28
CA LYS A 50 -4.86 -8.50 -38.03
C LYS A 50 -3.62 -8.34 -37.16
N LEU A 51 -3.81 -7.91 -35.91
CA LEU A 51 -2.75 -7.68 -34.93
C LEU A 51 -2.69 -8.83 -33.93
N HIS A 52 -1.49 -9.05 -33.40
CA HIS A 52 -1.23 -9.93 -32.26
C HIS A 52 -0.46 -9.15 -31.19
N TYR A 53 -1.07 -9.05 -30.01
CA TYR A 53 -0.48 -8.43 -28.82
C TYR A 53 0.08 -9.51 -27.90
N SER A 54 1.22 -9.21 -27.29
CA SER A 54 1.86 -10.13 -26.37
C SER A 54 2.47 -9.38 -25.20
N MET A 55 2.21 -9.88 -23.99
CA MET A 55 2.95 -9.47 -22.80
C MET A 55 4.28 -10.23 -22.81
N THR A 56 5.36 -9.56 -23.17
CA THR A 56 6.68 -10.19 -23.40
C THR A 56 7.51 -10.26 -22.13
N SER A 57 7.34 -9.31 -21.21
CA SER A 57 8.04 -9.30 -19.92
C SER A 57 7.17 -8.71 -18.82
N VAL A 58 7.39 -9.17 -17.60
CA VAL A 58 6.92 -8.57 -16.37
C VAL A 58 8.09 -8.52 -15.39
N GLU A 59 8.09 -7.57 -14.46
CA GLU A 59 9.16 -7.49 -13.45
C GLU A 59 9.04 -8.59 -12.38
N GLN A 60 7.81 -8.90 -11.94
CA GLN A 60 7.55 -9.83 -10.84
C GLN A 60 6.69 -11.00 -11.31
N SER A 61 7.00 -12.21 -10.84
CA SER A 61 6.31 -13.43 -11.27
C SER A 61 4.79 -13.38 -11.02
N GLN A 62 4.35 -12.87 -9.87
CA GLN A 62 2.93 -12.72 -9.50
C GLN A 62 2.18 -11.76 -10.43
N THR A 63 2.87 -10.79 -11.06
CA THR A 63 2.23 -9.85 -12.01
C THR A 63 1.54 -10.58 -13.17
N ARG A 64 2.06 -11.74 -13.60
CA ARG A 64 1.46 -12.54 -14.68
C ARG A 64 0.09 -13.11 -14.32
N SER A 65 -0.18 -13.41 -13.05
CA SER A 65 -1.49 -13.90 -12.62
C SER A 65 -2.48 -12.77 -12.38
N LEU A 66 -2.00 -11.55 -12.14
CA LEU A 66 -2.82 -10.38 -11.82
C LEU A 66 -3.36 -9.65 -13.05
N PHE A 67 -2.71 -9.78 -14.20
CA PHE A 67 -3.14 -9.11 -15.43
C PHE A 67 -3.17 -10.04 -16.63
N THR A 68 -4.24 -9.94 -17.42
CA THR A 68 -4.42 -10.68 -18.67
C THR A 68 -4.54 -9.74 -19.85
N LEU A 69 -3.76 -10.01 -20.90
CA LEU A 69 -3.82 -9.28 -22.16
C LEU A 69 -4.53 -10.12 -23.21
N ASN A 70 -5.57 -9.57 -23.84
CA ASN A 70 -6.19 -10.21 -25.00
C ASN A 70 -5.31 -10.02 -26.24
N GLU A 71 -4.85 -11.14 -26.81
CA GLU A 71 -3.94 -11.18 -27.97
C GLU A 71 -4.51 -10.48 -29.21
N TYR A 72 -5.82 -10.41 -29.37
CA TYR A 72 -6.46 -9.90 -30.59
C TYR A 72 -7.05 -8.50 -30.44
N THR A 73 -7.52 -8.15 -29.24
CA THR A 73 -8.17 -6.86 -28.99
C THR A 73 -7.26 -5.82 -28.34
N GLY A 74 -6.12 -6.25 -27.80
CA GLY A 74 -5.21 -5.38 -27.05
C GLY A 74 -5.78 -4.92 -25.70
N GLU A 75 -6.89 -5.51 -25.24
CA GLU A 75 -7.45 -5.22 -23.92
C GLU A 75 -6.58 -5.84 -22.83
N LEU A 76 -6.05 -5.00 -21.94
CA LEU A 76 -5.41 -5.42 -20.70
C LEU A 76 -6.46 -5.35 -19.58
N ARG A 77 -6.66 -6.45 -18.88
CA ARG A 77 -7.65 -6.58 -17.79
C ARG A 77 -7.02 -7.10 -16.51
N VAL A 78 -7.61 -6.74 -15.39
CA VAL A 78 -7.31 -7.34 -14.08
C VAL A 78 -7.81 -8.79 -14.08
N SER A 79 -6.97 -9.74 -13.68
CA SER A 79 -7.31 -11.18 -13.61
C SER A 79 -7.13 -11.80 -12.23
N GLY A 80 -6.54 -11.07 -11.28
CA GLY A 80 -6.39 -11.50 -9.89
C GLY A 80 -6.63 -10.35 -8.92
N LEU A 81 -6.64 -10.67 -7.63
CA LEU A 81 -6.82 -9.68 -6.56
C LEU A 81 -5.56 -8.81 -6.45
N LEU A 82 -5.75 -7.50 -6.55
CA LEU A 82 -4.72 -6.53 -6.29
C LEU A 82 -4.63 -6.31 -4.78
N ASP A 83 -3.43 -6.10 -4.28
CA ASP A 83 -3.13 -6.00 -2.86
C ASP A 83 -1.95 -5.01 -2.72
N PHE A 84 -2.24 -3.86 -2.14
CA PHE A 84 -1.32 -2.75 -1.97
C PHE A 84 -0.25 -3.08 -0.92
N GLU A 85 -0.60 -3.80 0.15
CA GLU A 85 0.34 -4.27 1.20
C GLU A 85 1.40 -5.20 0.61
N THR A 86 1.02 -6.02 -0.38
CA THR A 86 1.95 -6.98 -1.02
C THR A 86 2.74 -6.37 -2.17
N VAL A 87 2.08 -5.78 -3.18
CA VAL A 87 2.77 -5.19 -4.36
C VAL A 87 2.11 -3.88 -4.80
N LYS A 88 2.82 -2.77 -4.56
CA LYS A 88 2.35 -1.41 -4.88
C LYS A 88 2.46 -1.03 -6.36
N LYS A 89 3.36 -1.68 -7.12
CA LYS A 89 3.69 -1.29 -8.50
C LYS A 89 3.94 -2.50 -9.38
N HIS A 90 3.35 -2.46 -10.57
CA HIS A 90 3.56 -3.47 -11.62
C HIS A 90 4.08 -2.84 -12.91
N TYR A 91 4.94 -3.60 -13.60
CA TYR A 91 5.55 -3.20 -14.86
C TYR A 91 5.31 -4.29 -15.90
N LEU A 92 4.70 -3.91 -17.01
CA LEU A 92 4.38 -4.81 -18.12
C LEU A 92 5.04 -4.30 -19.39
N LEU A 93 5.84 -5.14 -20.05
CA LEU A 93 6.29 -4.87 -21.41
C LEU A 93 5.35 -5.60 -22.38
N ILE A 94 4.61 -4.82 -23.17
CA ILE A 94 3.71 -5.32 -24.21
C ILE A 94 4.35 -5.06 -25.56
N ALA A 95 4.26 -6.03 -26.45
CA ALA A 95 4.69 -5.92 -27.83
C ALA A 95 3.53 -6.23 -28.78
N VAL A 96 3.54 -5.61 -29.95
CA VAL A 96 2.53 -5.83 -31.00
C VAL A 96 3.19 -6.16 -32.33
N ARG A 97 2.61 -7.11 -33.05
CA ARG A 97 3.00 -7.46 -34.42
C ARG A 97 1.78 -7.60 -35.32
N TYR A 98 1.98 -7.37 -36.61
CA TYR A 98 1.04 -7.82 -37.63
C TYR A 98 1.08 -9.35 -37.74
N SER A 99 -0.05 -9.97 -38.08
CA SER A 99 -0.16 -11.43 -38.27
C SER A 99 0.78 -11.95 -39.36
N SER A 100 1.06 -11.12 -40.36
CA SER A 100 1.98 -11.39 -41.48
C SER A 100 3.45 -11.40 -41.07
N LEU A 101 3.79 -10.89 -39.88
CA LEU A 101 5.16 -10.75 -39.40
C LEU A 101 5.44 -11.72 -38.26
N ARG A 102 6.67 -12.22 -38.22
CA ARG A 102 7.20 -12.97 -37.07
C ARG A 102 7.73 -12.06 -35.96
N SER A 103 8.31 -10.92 -36.34
CA SER A 103 8.90 -9.98 -35.40
C SER A 103 7.88 -8.96 -34.88
N TYR A 104 8.06 -8.53 -33.64
CA TYR A 104 7.33 -7.39 -33.09
C TYR A 104 7.73 -6.09 -33.78
N THR A 105 6.74 -5.21 -33.91
CA THR A 105 6.84 -3.94 -34.64
C THR A 105 6.86 -2.72 -33.72
N SER A 106 6.30 -2.84 -32.52
CA SER A 106 6.23 -1.77 -31.53
C SER A 106 6.08 -2.34 -30.13
N TYR A 107 6.48 -1.54 -29.14
CA TYR A 107 6.49 -1.90 -27.73
C TYR A 107 5.82 -0.80 -26.88
N ALA A 108 5.17 -1.20 -25.80
CA ALA A 108 4.61 -0.32 -24.80
C ALA A 108 5.01 -0.81 -23.40
N THR A 109 5.52 0.10 -22.57
CA THR A 109 5.74 -0.17 -21.15
C THR A 109 4.57 0.41 -20.37
N ILE A 110 3.88 -0.44 -19.61
CA ILE A 110 2.76 -0.03 -18.76
C ILE A 110 3.21 -0.08 -17.31
N TYR A 111 3.15 1.09 -16.67
CA TYR A 111 3.36 1.30 -15.25
C TYR A 111 2.01 1.34 -14.56
N ILE A 112 1.72 0.36 -13.72
CA ILE A 112 0.48 0.29 -12.94
C ILE A 112 0.83 0.58 -11.48
N ASN A 113 0.30 1.67 -10.95
CA ASN A 113 0.40 2.02 -9.54
C ASN A 113 -0.89 1.59 -8.82
N ILE A 114 -0.74 0.79 -7.77
CA ILE A 114 -1.85 0.40 -6.92
C ILE A 114 -2.09 1.51 -5.90
N LEU A 115 -3.36 1.89 -5.73
CA LEU A 115 -3.81 2.87 -4.75
C LEU A 115 -4.39 2.11 -3.56
N ASP A 116 -3.88 2.50 -2.40
CA ASP A 116 -4.26 2.05 -1.07
C ASP A 116 -5.73 2.33 -0.75
N VAL A 117 -6.38 1.40 -0.08
CA VAL A 117 -7.74 1.45 0.44
C VAL A 117 -7.68 1.10 1.92
N ASN A 118 -8.27 1.94 2.77
CA ASN A 118 -8.40 1.68 4.19
C ASN A 118 -9.31 0.46 4.45
N GLU A 119 -8.71 -0.72 4.54
CA GLU A 119 -9.40 -1.99 4.75
C GLU A 119 -9.04 -2.66 6.08
N TYR A 120 -7.97 -2.19 6.73
CA TYR A 120 -7.59 -2.61 8.06
C TYR A 120 -8.01 -1.57 9.10
N ALA A 121 -8.03 -1.98 10.36
CA ALA A 121 -8.26 -1.08 11.47
C ALA A 121 -7.09 -1.21 12.44
N PRO A 122 -6.70 -0.14 13.15
CA PRO A 122 -5.56 -0.21 14.04
C PRO A 122 -5.77 -1.27 15.12
N GLN A 123 -4.80 -2.16 15.29
CA GLN A 123 -4.82 -3.21 16.32
C GLN A 123 -3.73 -2.95 17.36
N PHE A 124 -4.09 -2.93 18.64
CA PHE A 124 -3.10 -2.90 19.72
C PHE A 124 -2.24 -4.16 19.65
N PHE A 125 -0.92 -4.02 19.64
CA PHE A 125 0.00 -5.17 19.51
C PHE A 125 0.94 -5.33 20.72
N GLY A 126 0.91 -4.41 21.68
CA GLY A 126 1.67 -4.56 22.92
C GLY A 126 1.92 -3.28 23.69
N LEU A 127 2.91 -3.38 24.58
CA LEU A 127 3.40 -2.30 25.42
C LEU A 127 4.85 -1.95 25.08
N TYR A 128 5.14 -0.66 25.04
CA TYR A 128 6.50 -0.13 24.93
C TYR A 128 6.81 0.75 26.15
N ILE A 129 7.99 0.58 26.73
CA ILE A 129 8.51 1.44 27.80
C ILE A 129 9.73 2.17 27.24
N PRO A 130 9.67 3.50 27.00
CA PRO A 130 10.84 4.28 26.63
C PRO A 130 11.88 4.14 27.74
N SER A 131 13.11 3.81 27.36
CA SER A 131 14.22 3.32 28.21
C SER A 131 14.77 4.32 29.26
N LYS A 132 13.96 5.22 29.81
CA LYS A 132 14.35 6.25 30.78
C LYS A 132 13.71 6.14 32.17
N LEU A 133 12.83 5.16 32.41
CA LEU A 133 12.36 4.87 33.76
C LEU A 133 13.17 3.72 34.37
N GLU A 134 14.24 4.07 35.08
CA GLU A 134 14.81 3.16 36.08
C GLU A 134 13.78 2.96 37.20
N SER A 135 13.33 1.71 37.36
CA SER A 135 12.47 1.20 38.46
C SER A 135 11.03 1.75 38.48
N HIS A 136 9.97 0.95 38.40
CA HIS A 136 9.64 -0.17 39.27
C HIS A 136 8.71 -1.14 38.53
N HIS A 137 9.08 -2.43 38.55
CA HIS A 137 8.27 -3.63 38.25
C HIS A 137 6.89 -3.40 37.59
N ILE A 138 6.85 -3.23 36.27
CA ILE A 138 5.63 -3.44 35.49
C ILE A 138 5.70 -4.85 34.91
N ASN A 139 5.00 -5.79 35.55
CA ASN A 139 4.85 -7.14 35.02
C ASN A 139 3.81 -7.11 33.90
N VAL A 140 4.27 -6.99 32.65
CA VAL A 140 3.44 -7.18 31.47
C VAL A 140 3.24 -8.69 31.30
N LEU A 141 2.18 -9.22 31.91
CA LEU A 141 1.67 -10.54 31.57
C LEU A 141 0.67 -10.36 30.44
N ASP A 142 1.15 -10.35 29.21
CA ASP A 142 0.31 -10.65 28.05
C ASP A 142 1.03 -11.73 27.23
N ASN A 143 0.49 -12.93 27.30
CA ASN A 143 1.08 -14.17 26.78
C ASN A 143 0.22 -14.76 25.66
N ASP A 144 -0.63 -13.95 25.01
CA ASP A 144 -1.44 -14.42 23.89
C ASP A 144 -0.65 -14.28 22.57
N LEU A 145 0.03 -15.37 22.19
CA LEU A 145 0.80 -15.50 20.96
C LEU A 145 -0.07 -15.48 19.68
N GLU A 146 -1.40 -15.44 19.81
CA GLU A 146 -2.34 -15.53 18.67
C GLU A 146 -3.20 -14.27 18.46
N PHE A 147 -2.85 -13.13 19.09
CA PHE A 147 -3.50 -11.83 18.87
C PHE A 147 -5.02 -11.79 19.15
N GLN A 148 -5.61 -12.81 19.79
CA GLN A 148 -7.07 -12.88 19.95
C GLN A 148 -7.60 -12.22 21.24
N ASN A 149 -6.75 -11.94 22.24
CA ASN A 149 -7.17 -11.27 23.49
C ASN A 149 -6.26 -10.12 23.95
N LEU A 150 -5.95 -9.16 23.07
CA LEU A 150 -5.23 -7.92 23.41
C LEU A 150 -6.07 -6.91 24.23
N GLY A 151 -6.99 -7.40 25.08
CA GLY A 151 -8.07 -6.62 25.64
C GLY A 151 -7.72 -5.84 26.91
N THR A 152 -6.60 -6.11 27.57
CA THR A 152 -6.26 -5.44 28.84
C THR A 152 -4.75 -5.37 29.08
N PHE A 153 -4.22 -4.15 29.11
CA PHE A 153 -2.87 -3.86 29.57
C PHE A 153 -2.92 -3.32 31.00
N THR A 154 -2.05 -3.82 31.88
CA THR A 154 -1.98 -3.38 33.28
C THR A 154 -0.66 -2.65 33.53
N PHE A 155 -0.74 -1.43 34.06
CA PHE A 155 0.41 -0.67 34.54
C PHE A 155 0.38 -0.60 36.07
N TYR A 156 1.54 -0.73 36.70
CA TYR A 156 1.71 -0.51 38.13
C TYR A 156 2.47 0.78 38.35
N ILE A 157 1.87 1.72 39.08
CA ILE A 157 2.46 3.03 39.37
C ILE A 157 2.43 3.30 40.88
N SER A 158 3.54 3.79 41.42
CA SER A 158 3.61 4.27 42.81
C SER A 158 2.84 5.58 42.96
N GLY A 159 2.13 5.74 44.08
CA GLY A 159 1.47 7.01 44.43
C GLY A 159 2.44 8.19 44.57
N LEU A 160 3.72 7.91 44.78
CA LEU A 160 4.79 8.91 44.89
C LEU A 160 5.33 9.39 43.54
N ASN A 161 4.86 8.85 42.41
CA ASN A 161 5.34 9.28 41.11
C ASN A 161 5.01 10.76 40.87
N PRO A 162 5.98 11.55 40.37
CA PRO A 162 5.75 12.96 40.10
C PRO A 162 4.76 13.13 38.94
N VAL A 163 3.99 14.21 38.96
CA VAL A 163 3.19 14.64 37.81
C VAL A 163 4.10 14.80 36.59
N ASN A 164 3.59 14.47 35.41
CA ASN A 164 4.28 14.35 34.13
C ASN A 164 5.27 13.19 34.00
N SER A 165 5.33 12.27 34.98
CA SER A 165 6.04 11.00 34.78
C SER A 165 5.30 10.11 33.77
N SER A 166 6.07 9.36 32.98
CA SER A 166 5.53 8.34 32.09
C SER A 166 5.10 7.11 32.90
N VAL A 167 3.88 6.65 32.67
CA VAL A 167 3.32 5.42 33.25
C VAL A 167 3.71 4.20 32.39
N GLY A 168 3.67 4.38 31.07
CA GLY A 168 3.98 3.36 30.07
C GLY A 168 3.28 3.71 28.76
N CYS A 169 3.63 3.06 27.65
CA CYS A 169 3.04 3.35 26.35
C CYS A 169 2.34 2.12 25.78
N VAL A 170 1.17 2.34 25.18
CA VAL A 170 0.46 1.36 24.36
C VAL A 170 0.87 1.55 22.92
N THR A 171 0.98 0.46 22.17
CA THR A 171 1.32 0.50 20.75
C THR A 171 0.27 -0.23 19.92
N ALA A 172 -0.14 0.38 18.82
CA ALA A 172 -1.01 -0.20 17.82
C ALA A 172 -0.32 -0.22 16.44
N TYR A 173 -0.79 -1.13 15.58
CA TYR A 173 -0.31 -1.33 14.22
C TYR A 173 -1.50 -1.31 13.27
N ASP A 174 -1.30 -0.62 12.15
CA ASP A 174 -2.22 -0.59 11.03
C ASP A 174 -1.37 -0.78 9.76
N PRO A 175 -1.63 -1.82 8.95
CA PRO A 175 -0.83 -2.11 7.76
C PRO A 175 -1.10 -1.16 6.59
N ASP A 176 -2.21 -0.41 6.60
CA ASP A 176 -2.55 0.55 5.56
C ASP A 176 -1.47 1.66 5.46
N SER A 177 -1.43 2.42 4.37
CA SER A 177 -0.41 3.46 4.19
C SER A 177 -0.94 4.88 4.35
N ASP A 178 0.00 5.82 4.45
CA ASP A 178 -0.26 7.26 4.54
C ASP A 178 -1.28 7.59 5.64
N GLU A 179 -2.36 8.31 5.30
CA GLU A 179 -3.39 8.69 6.27
C GLU A 179 -4.30 7.51 6.67
N ASN A 180 -4.35 6.42 5.89
CA ASN A 180 -5.16 5.25 6.22
C ASN A 180 -4.52 4.47 7.39
N GLY A 181 -3.19 4.30 7.38
CA GLY A 181 -2.46 3.65 8.48
C GLY A 181 -2.10 4.55 9.65
N LYS A 182 -2.61 5.79 9.69
CA LYS A 182 -2.22 6.78 10.71
C LYS A 182 -2.98 6.57 12.02
N ILE A 183 -2.24 6.27 13.08
CA ILE A 183 -2.80 5.95 14.39
C ILE A 183 -2.82 7.18 15.30
N VAL A 184 -3.94 7.37 16.00
CA VAL A 184 -4.12 8.40 17.04
C VAL A 184 -4.69 7.78 18.30
N TYR A 185 -4.06 8.03 19.44
CA TYR A 185 -4.45 7.48 20.74
C TYR A 185 -5.31 8.44 21.56
N SER A 186 -6.29 7.90 22.30
CA SER A 186 -7.11 8.67 23.25
C SER A 186 -7.62 7.80 24.40
N ILE A 187 -7.82 8.41 25.57
CA ILE A 187 -8.52 7.78 26.71
C ILE A 187 -10.00 8.09 26.55
N VAL A 188 -10.81 7.08 26.24
CA VAL A 188 -12.26 7.25 25.98
C VAL A 188 -13.09 7.16 27.26
N LYS A 189 -12.64 6.39 28.25
CA LYS A 189 -13.36 6.16 29.52
C LYS A 189 -12.42 5.62 30.60
N GLY A 190 -12.83 5.73 31.86
CA GLY A 190 -12.18 5.08 33.01
C GLY A 190 -11.35 6.04 33.86
N ASP A 191 -10.80 7.08 33.25
CA ASP A 191 -10.08 8.14 33.97
C ASP A 191 -11.02 9.25 34.46
N THR A 192 -11.92 8.91 35.38
CA THR A 192 -13.00 9.81 35.83
C THR A 192 -12.55 11.07 36.55
N SER A 193 -11.26 11.16 36.90
CA SER A 193 -10.69 12.26 37.67
C SER A 193 -9.49 12.91 36.96
N ASP A 194 -9.29 12.62 35.67
CA ASP A 194 -8.15 13.04 34.83
C ASP A 194 -6.79 12.87 35.54
N PHE A 195 -6.58 11.73 36.20
CA PHE A 195 -5.28 11.40 36.77
C PHE A 195 -4.25 11.09 35.70
N PHE A 196 -4.70 10.71 34.50
CA PHE A 196 -3.85 10.27 33.41
C PHE A 196 -4.11 11.10 32.15
N ALA A 197 -3.12 11.13 31.26
CA ALA A 197 -3.30 11.61 29.90
C ALA A 197 -2.55 10.66 28.97
N ILE A 198 -3.00 10.52 27.74
CA ILE A 198 -2.30 9.77 26.71
C ILE A 198 -1.82 10.72 25.62
N GLU A 199 -0.58 10.58 25.20
CA GLU A 199 -0.04 11.35 24.10
C GLU A 199 -0.54 10.75 22.76
N PRO A 200 -1.27 11.55 21.95
CA PRO A 200 -2.03 11.03 20.81
C PRO A 200 -1.17 10.45 19.69
N LEU A 201 0.12 10.78 19.61
CA LEU A 201 0.99 10.37 18.50
C LEU A 201 1.90 9.18 18.84
N ASN A 202 2.15 8.91 20.11
CA ASN A 202 3.08 7.85 20.54
C ASN A 202 2.46 6.85 21.53
N GLY A 203 1.21 7.07 21.97
CA GLY A 203 0.50 6.16 22.86
C GLY A 203 1.03 6.13 24.29
N CYS A 204 1.91 7.06 24.66
CA CYS A 204 2.48 7.12 26.01
C CYS A 204 1.50 7.75 26.98
N ILE A 205 1.23 7.03 28.06
CA ILE A 205 0.39 7.46 29.16
C ILE A 205 1.28 8.18 30.17
N ILE A 206 0.87 9.38 30.57
CA ILE A 206 1.52 10.19 31.60
C ILE A 206 0.61 10.39 32.80
N LEU A 207 1.22 10.59 33.96
CA LEU A 207 0.50 10.98 35.17
C LEU A 207 0.19 12.48 35.13
N ALA A 208 -1.06 12.86 34.92
CA ALA A 208 -1.50 14.25 34.81
C ALA A 208 -1.78 14.91 36.18
N LYS A 209 -2.08 14.13 37.22
CA LYS A 209 -2.36 14.63 38.59
C LYS A 209 -1.69 13.76 39.65
N SER A 210 -1.38 14.33 40.82
CA SER A 210 -0.84 13.58 41.96
C SER A 210 -1.82 12.51 42.42
N LEU A 211 -1.37 11.26 42.53
CA LEU A 211 -2.18 10.15 43.06
C LEU A 211 -2.37 10.23 44.58
N LEU A 212 -1.51 10.97 45.28
CA LEU A 212 -1.67 11.23 46.70
C LEU A 212 -2.59 12.43 46.92
N PRO A 213 -3.52 12.36 47.89
CA PRO A 213 -4.35 13.50 48.28
C PRO A 213 -3.45 14.64 48.80
N ASN A 214 -3.88 15.89 48.59
CA ASN A 214 -3.17 17.11 49.02
C ASN A 214 -2.96 17.24 50.56
N TYR A 215 -3.35 16.23 51.34
CA TYR A 215 -3.12 16.15 52.78
C TYR A 215 -1.81 15.41 53.08
N ALA A 216 -0.67 15.98 52.69
CA ALA A 216 0.64 15.50 53.13
C ALA A 216 1.29 16.55 54.05
N TYR A 217 1.03 16.36 55.35
CA TYR A 217 1.77 16.83 56.52
C TYR A 217 2.10 18.33 56.61
N SER A 218 1.27 19.09 57.33
CA SER A 218 1.80 20.23 58.08
C SER A 218 2.70 19.68 59.19
N THR A 219 4.00 19.57 58.92
CA THR A 219 4.98 19.45 60.00
C THR A 219 5.12 20.81 60.68
N THR A 220 4.15 21.16 61.51
CA THR A 220 4.35 22.10 62.62
C THR A 220 4.72 21.26 63.83
N GLY A 221 6.01 21.23 64.13
CA GLY A 221 6.60 20.68 65.35
C GLY A 221 7.89 21.43 65.64
#